data_AF-A0A7V1M0A8-F1
#
_entry.id   AF-A0A7V1M0A8-F1
#
_cell.length_a   1.000
_cell.length_b   1.000
_cell.length_c   1.000
_cell.angle_alpha   90.00
_cell.angle_beta   90.00
_cell.angle_gamma   90.00
#
_symmetry.space_group_name_H-M   'P 1'
#
loop_
_entity.id
_entity.type
_entity.pdbx_description
1 polymer ?
#
loop_
_entity_poly.entity_id
_entity_poly.type
_entity_poly.pdbx_seq_one_letter_code
_entity_poly.pdbx_strand_id
1 'polypeptide(L)'
;MNIGILQFELLIPWSQSLKDKRRVVRSVKDRLHREHMVSVAEVHRHDALNVAVMGIACVAADGKRIAQVLDAITEKLRSWRDAELGETSRQILNGSDPVDWVDSVQAGTDDELAGEMLHRFLNRETP
;
A
#
# COMPACT_ATOMS: atom_id res chain seq x y z
N MET A 1 11.32 10.09 3.26
CA MET A 1 10.05 9.33 3.09
C MET A 1 10.10 8.08 3.97
N ASN A 2 9.03 7.62 4.60
CA ASN A 2 9.07 6.40 5.43
C ASN A 2 8.01 5.40 4.99
N ILE A 3 8.35 4.12 4.95
CA ILE A 3 7.45 3.02 4.59
C ILE A 3 7.36 2.06 5.78
N GLY A 4 6.16 1.80 6.24
CA GLY A 4 5.86 0.78 7.26
C GLY A 4 5.35 -0.49 6.61
N ILE A 5 5.86 -1.63 7.07
CA ILE A 5 5.41 -2.97 6.68
C ILE A 5 4.99 -3.71 7.94
N LEU A 6 3.80 -4.30 7.92
CA LEU A 6 3.31 -5.18 8.98
C LEU A 6 2.79 -6.47 8.34
N GLN A 7 3.41 -7.59 8.70
CA GLN A 7 2.92 -8.92 8.36
C GLN A 7 2.33 -9.55 9.62
N PHE A 8 1.19 -10.21 9.48
CA PHE A 8 0.54 -10.87 10.61
C PHE A 8 -0.29 -12.07 10.18
N GLU A 9 -0.52 -12.98 11.13
CA GLU A 9 -1.44 -14.09 10.95
C GLU A 9 -2.83 -13.77 11.51
N LEU A 10 -3.86 -14.18 10.78
CA LEU A 10 -5.23 -14.28 11.26
C LEU A 10 -5.56 -15.76 11.42
N LEU A 11 -5.74 -16.19 12.67
CA LEU A 11 -6.21 -17.52 13.01
C LEU A 11 -7.74 -17.52 12.99
N ILE A 12 -8.33 -18.47 12.29
CA ILE A 12 -9.78 -18.56 12.08
C ILE A 12 -10.23 -19.98 12.44
N PRO A 13 -10.28 -20.34 13.74
CA PRO A 13 -10.46 -21.72 14.18
C PRO A 13 -11.79 -22.34 13.74
N TRP A 14 -12.81 -21.51 13.56
CA TRP A 14 -14.16 -21.94 13.17
C TRP A 14 -14.33 -22.14 11.65
N SER A 15 -13.36 -21.73 10.84
CA SER A 15 -13.44 -21.80 9.37
C SER A 15 -13.47 -23.26 8.90
N GLN A 16 -14.52 -23.64 8.17
CA GLN A 16 -14.68 -24.98 7.60
C GLN A 16 -14.52 -25.00 6.07
N SER A 17 -14.32 -23.83 5.46
CA SER A 17 -14.20 -23.71 4.01
C SER A 17 -13.37 -22.49 3.60
N LEU A 18 -12.86 -22.49 2.37
CA LEU A 18 -12.16 -21.32 1.83
C LEU A 18 -13.07 -20.09 1.72
N LYS A 19 -14.39 -20.29 1.62
CA LYS A 19 -15.36 -19.19 1.59
C LYS A 19 -15.44 -18.49 2.95
N ASP A 20 -15.42 -19.26 4.04
CA ASP A 20 -15.43 -18.71 5.41
C ASP A 20 -14.19 -17.85 5.65
N LYS A 21 -13.00 -18.38 5.33
CA LYS A 21 -11.75 -17.61 5.37
C LYS A 21 -11.84 -16.33 4.54
N ARG A 22 -12.25 -16.42 3.27
CA ARG A 22 -12.34 -15.27 2.36
C ARG A 22 -13.28 -14.18 2.90
N ARG A 23 -14.34 -14.55 3.61
CA ARG A 23 -15.24 -13.59 4.26
C ARG A 23 -14.52 -12.80 5.36
N VAL A 24 -13.77 -13.49 6.23
CA VAL A 24 -12.98 -12.86 7.30
C VAL A 24 -11.89 -11.97 6.72
N VAL A 25 -11.07 -12.50 5.80
CA VAL A 25 -9.98 -11.77 5.14
C VAL A 25 -10.50 -10.50 4.47
N ARG A 26 -11.63 -10.59 3.75
CA ARG A 26 -12.26 -9.41 3.12
C ARG A 26 -12.71 -8.38 4.14
N SER A 27 -13.34 -8.81 5.23
CA SER A 27 -13.81 -7.93 6.31
C SER A 27 -12.64 -7.15 6.92
N VAL A 28 -11.56 -7.85 7.28
CA VAL A 28 -10.34 -7.24 7.84
C VAL A 28 -9.71 -6.28 6.83
N LYS A 29 -9.49 -6.74 5.59
CA LYS A 29 -8.88 -5.93 4.52
C LYS A 29 -9.64 -4.63 4.30
N ASP A 30 -10.95 -4.73 4.11
CA ASP A 30 -11.80 -3.59 3.83
C ASP A 30 -11.85 -2.60 5.02
N ARG A 31 -11.88 -3.10 6.26
CA ARG A 31 -11.89 -2.25 7.44
C ARG A 31 -10.57 -1.52 7.64
N LEU A 32 -9.45 -2.25 7.57
CA LEU A 32 -8.12 -1.66 7.76
C LEU A 32 -7.79 -0.62 6.69
N HIS A 33 -8.11 -0.92 5.43
CA HIS A 33 -7.94 0.03 4.32
C HIS A 33 -8.75 1.32 4.57
N ARG A 34 -10.04 1.20 4.92
CA ARG A 34 -10.92 2.37 5.11
C ARG A 34 -10.55 3.23 6.31
N GLU A 35 -10.12 2.63 7.42
CA GLU A 35 -9.87 3.38 8.66
C GLU A 35 -8.44 3.91 8.77
N HIS A 36 -7.47 3.24 8.16
CA HIS A 36 -6.05 3.58 8.32
C HIS A 36 -5.38 4.04 7.02
N MET A 37 -6.09 4.02 5.88
CA MET A 37 -5.55 4.41 4.57
C MET A 37 -4.30 3.61 4.19
N VAL A 38 -4.30 2.31 4.51
CA VAL A 38 -3.18 1.40 4.24
C VAL A 38 -3.49 0.44 3.11
N SER A 39 -2.46 0.02 2.38
CA SER A 39 -2.56 -1.12 1.46
C SER A 39 -2.51 -2.41 2.26
N VAL A 40 -3.38 -3.37 1.95
CA VAL A 40 -3.51 -4.63 2.70
C VAL A 40 -3.91 -5.78 1.77
N ALA A 41 -3.26 -6.93 1.94
CA ALA A 41 -3.51 -8.13 1.15
C ALA A 41 -3.25 -9.41 1.95
N GLU A 42 -3.91 -10.51 1.57
CA GLU A 42 -3.44 -11.85 1.95
C GLU A 42 -2.24 -12.18 1.07
N VAL A 43 -1.12 -12.61 1.66
CA VAL A 43 0.16 -12.80 0.98
C VAL A 43 0.69 -14.24 1.06
N HIS A 44 0.11 -15.08 1.92
CA HIS A 44 0.49 -16.49 2.04
C HIS A 44 -0.62 -17.35 2.64
N ARG A 45 -0.43 -18.68 2.63
CA ARG A 45 -1.38 -19.69 3.15
C ARG A 45 -2.76 -19.66 2.49
N HIS A 46 -2.83 -19.35 1.18
CA HIS A 46 -4.09 -19.23 0.44
C HIS A 46 -4.97 -20.49 0.49
N ASP A 47 -4.38 -21.69 0.58
CA ASP A 47 -5.11 -22.96 0.64
C ASP A 47 -5.41 -23.45 2.06
N ALA A 48 -4.86 -22.80 3.09
CA ALA A 48 -5.21 -23.11 4.48
C ALA A 48 -6.57 -22.51 4.83
N LEU A 49 -7.44 -23.29 5.49
CA LEU A 49 -8.78 -22.86 5.86
C LEU A 49 -8.80 -21.99 7.12
N ASN A 50 -7.94 -22.33 8.09
CA ASN A 50 -7.94 -21.83 9.46
C ASN A 50 -6.87 -20.75 9.73
N VAL A 51 -6.08 -20.39 8.73
CA VAL A 51 -5.06 -19.34 8.86
C VAL A 51 -4.95 -18.54 7.56
N ALA A 52 -4.84 -17.22 7.70
CA ALA A 52 -4.48 -16.30 6.61
C ALA A 52 -3.24 -15.51 7.02
N VAL A 53 -2.25 -15.43 6.14
CA VAL A 53 -1.09 -14.54 6.34
C VAL A 53 -1.36 -13.26 5.58
N MET A 54 -1.40 -12.16 6.32
CA MET A 54 -1.74 -10.84 5.82
C MET A 54 -0.49 -9.96 5.77
N GLY A 55 -0.40 -9.09 4.77
CA GLY A 55 0.61 -8.05 4.66
C GLY A 55 -0.04 -6.67 4.55
N ILE A 56 0.55 -5.69 5.21
CA ILE A 56 0.18 -4.28 5.18
C ILE A 56 1.38 -3.44 4.76
N ALA A 57 1.13 -2.43 3.92
CA ALA A 57 2.08 -1.38 3.59
C ALA A 57 1.44 0.00 3.81
N CYS A 58 2.19 0.92 4.44
CA CYS A 58 1.81 2.31 4.59
C CYS A 58 3.01 3.24 4.35
N VAL A 59 2.75 4.45 3.84
CA VAL A 59 3.79 5.45 3.55
C VAL A 59 3.44 6.75 4.28
N ALA A 60 4.43 7.40 4.88
CA ALA A 60 4.28 8.68 5.56
C ALA A 60 5.54 9.54 5.46
N ALA A 61 5.42 10.82 5.78
CA ALA A 61 6.54 11.76 5.80
C ALA A 61 7.56 11.38 6.89
N ASP A 62 7.10 11.03 8.08
CA ASP A 62 7.94 10.69 9.23
C ASP A 62 7.64 9.29 9.81
N GLY A 63 8.63 8.72 10.50
CA GLY A 63 8.54 7.38 11.10
C GLY A 63 7.62 7.30 12.32
N LYS A 64 7.35 8.42 13.02
CA LYS A 64 6.43 8.44 14.17
C LYS A 64 5.00 8.20 13.70
N ARG A 65 4.60 8.80 12.57
CA ARG A 65 3.29 8.55 11.96
C ARG A 65 3.14 7.09 11.54
N ILE A 66 4.18 6.49 10.93
CA ILE A 66 4.19 5.06 10.61
C ILE A 66 3.96 4.23 11.88
N ALA A 67 4.71 4.51 12.96
CA ALA A 67 4.58 3.77 14.20
C ALA A 67 3.17 3.82 14.78
N GLN A 68 2.61 5.02 14.89
CA GLN A 68 1.24 5.22 15.38
C GLN A 68 0.18 4.45 14.58
N VAL A 69 0.31 4.45 13.24
CA VAL A 69 -0.62 3.72 12.37
C VAL A 69 -0.50 2.21 12.59
N LEU A 70 0.71 1.66 12.63
CA LEU A 70 0.93 0.22 12.83
C LEU A 70 0.50 -0.24 14.23
N ASP A 71 0.73 0.58 15.26
CA ASP A 71 0.28 0.29 16.63
C ASP A 71 -1.25 0.26 16.71
N ALA A 72 -1.92 1.25 16.12
CA ALA A 72 -3.38 1.32 16.09
C ALA A 72 -4.00 0.13 15.32
N ILE A 73 -3.38 -0.30 14.22
CA ILE A 73 -3.81 -1.49 13.47
C ILE A 73 -3.63 -2.75 14.32
N THR A 74 -2.49 -2.89 14.98
CA THR A 74 -2.20 -4.06 15.82
C THR A 74 -3.20 -4.18 16.96
N GLU A 75 -3.51 -3.09 17.65
CA GLU A 75 -4.52 -3.08 18.72
C GLU A 75 -5.91 -3.44 18.20
N LYS A 76 -6.29 -2.90 17.04
CA LYS A 76 -7.56 -3.24 16.40
C LYS A 76 -7.65 -4.72 16.05
N LEU A 77 -6.58 -5.31 15.53
CA LEU A 77 -6.49 -6.73 15.22
C LEU A 77 -6.61 -7.60 16.47
N ARG A 78 -6.02 -7.19 17.60
CA ARG A 78 -6.17 -7.90 18.89
C ARG A 78 -7.62 -7.95 19.37
N SER A 79 -8.40 -6.89 19.10
CA SER A 79 -9.81 -6.81 19.47
C SER A 79 -10.78 -7.46 18.47
N TRP A 80 -10.27 -8.10 17.42
CA TRP A 80 -11.11 -8.66 16.35
C TRP A 80 -11.88 -9.90 16.82
N ARG A 81 -13.16 -9.99 16.46
CA ARG A 81 -14.05 -11.06 16.99
C ARG A 81 -14.08 -12.32 16.13
N ASP A 82 -13.97 -12.15 14.81
CA ASP A 82 -14.14 -13.26 13.85
C ASP A 82 -12.82 -14.02 13.57
N ALA A 83 -11.71 -13.58 14.16
CA ALA A 83 -10.38 -14.17 14.02
C ALA A 83 -9.48 -13.74 15.18
N GLU A 84 -8.49 -14.55 15.50
CA GLU A 84 -7.46 -14.24 16.50
C GLU A 84 -6.17 -13.78 15.81
N LEU A 85 -5.48 -12.82 16.42
CA LEU A 85 -4.18 -12.36 15.94
C LEU A 85 -3.09 -13.37 16.34
N GLY A 86 -2.43 -13.97 15.35
CA GLY A 86 -1.28 -14.85 15.54
C GLY A 86 0.04 -14.09 15.57
N GLU A 87 1.08 -14.67 14.95
CA GLU A 87 2.40 -14.04 14.88
C GLU A 87 2.36 -12.72 14.08
N THR A 88 3.19 -11.75 14.50
CA THR A 88 3.33 -10.45 13.83
C THR A 88 4.79 -10.11 13.61
N SER A 89 5.11 -9.56 12.44
CA SER A 89 6.43 -9.01 12.10
C SER A 89 6.28 -7.59 11.55
N ARG A 90 7.11 -6.67 12.04
CA ARG A 90 7.07 -5.25 11.68
C ARG A 90 8.42 -4.80 11.16
N GLN A 91 8.40 -4.04 10.08
CA GLN A 91 9.58 -3.41 9.50
C GLN A 91 9.27 -1.95 9.15
N ILE A 92 10.25 -1.07 9.34
CA ILE A 92 10.18 0.32 8.88
C ILE A 92 11.37 0.56 7.98
N LEU A 93 11.09 0.95 6.74
CA LEU A 93 12.08 1.32 5.74
C LEU A 93 12.13 2.85 5.70
N ASN A 94 13.30 3.39 6.05
CA ASN A 94 13.58 4.82 5.91
C ASN A 94 14.02 5.07 4.48
N GLY A 95 13.16 5.72 3.70
CA GLY A 95 13.51 6.24 2.39
C GLY A 95 14.34 7.50 2.53
N SER A 96 15.28 7.68 1.61
CA SER A 96 16.13 8.87 1.48
C SER A 96 15.31 10.14 1.25
N ASP A 97 16.04 11.25 1.11
CA ASP A 97 15.45 12.53 0.75
C ASP A 97 14.60 12.41 -0.53
N PRO A 98 13.47 13.14 -0.62
CA PRO A 98 12.64 13.15 -1.80
C PRO A 98 13.47 13.46 -3.05
N VAL A 99 13.14 12.81 -4.16
CA VAL A 99 13.71 13.16 -5.44
C VAL A 99 13.19 14.55 -5.81
N ASP A 100 14.09 15.52 -5.96
CA ASP A 100 13.75 16.83 -6.48
C ASP A 100 13.54 16.72 -8.00
N TRP A 101 12.26 16.69 -8.42
CA TRP A 101 11.88 16.54 -9.82
C TRP A 101 12.13 17.80 -10.67
N VAL A 102 12.59 18.90 -10.05
CA VAL A 102 12.84 20.19 -10.72
C VAL A 102 13.97 20.08 -11.75
N ASP A 103 15.00 19.26 -11.50
CA ASP A 103 16.12 19.07 -12.42
C ASP A 103 15.76 18.26 -13.68
N SER A 104 14.66 17.48 -13.64
CA SER A 104 14.25 16.62 -14.76
C SER A 104 13.48 17.34 -15.88
N VAL A 105 13.08 18.59 -15.65
CA VAL A 105 12.40 19.42 -16.67
C VAL A 105 13.40 20.16 -17.56
N GLN A 106 14.62 20.41 -17.09
CA GLN A 106 15.62 21.20 -17.84
C GLN A 106 16.46 20.37 -18.84
N ALA A 107 16.25 19.06 -18.92
CA ALA A 107 16.96 18.17 -19.86
C ALA A 107 16.36 18.14 -21.29
N GLY A 108 15.37 18.98 -21.57
CA GLY A 108 14.91 19.30 -22.93
C GLY A 108 14.60 20.78 -23.00
N THR A 109 15.41 21.54 -23.73
CA THR A 109 15.21 22.98 -23.94
C THR A 109 13.84 23.24 -24.56
N ASP A 110 12.95 23.85 -23.77
CA ASP A 110 11.59 24.27 -24.17
C ASP A 110 11.57 25.11 -25.46
N ASP A 111 12.66 25.83 -25.77
CA ASP A 111 12.77 26.65 -26.98
C ASP A 111 12.82 25.83 -28.29
N GLU A 112 13.39 24.62 -28.27
CA GLU A 112 13.58 23.80 -29.47
C GLU A 112 12.28 23.05 -29.85
N LEU A 113 11.58 22.54 -28.85
CA LEU A 113 10.26 21.90 -29.00
C LEU A 113 9.16 22.92 -29.34
N ALA A 114 9.19 24.11 -28.73
CA ALA A 114 8.28 25.19 -29.09
C ALA A 114 8.52 25.67 -30.54
N GLY A 115 9.80 25.77 -30.95
CA GLY A 115 10.19 26.09 -32.32
C GLY A 115 9.72 25.05 -33.35
N GLU A 116 9.92 23.75 -33.07
CA GLU A 116 9.43 22.67 -33.94
C GLU A 116 7.90 22.62 -34.01
N MET A 117 7.20 22.82 -32.90
CA MET A 117 5.74 22.83 -32.83
C MET A 117 5.15 24.00 -33.64
N LEU A 118 5.75 25.20 -33.53
CA LEU A 118 5.36 26.39 -34.32
C LEU A 118 5.64 26.20 -35.81
N HIS A 119 6.81 25.67 -36.17
CA HIS A 119 7.17 25.39 -37.57
C HIS A 119 6.21 24.37 -38.21
N ARG A 120 5.82 23.34 -37.45
CA ARG A 120 4.87 22.31 -37.91
C ARG A 120 3.42 22.80 -37.96
N PHE A 121 3.07 23.84 -37.20
CA PHE A 121 1.74 24.47 -37.22
C PHE A 121 1.59 25.47 -38.38
N LEU A 122 2.64 26.25 -38.67
CA LEU A 122 2.64 27.27 -39.73
C LEU A 122 2.80 26.68 -41.15
N ASN A 123 3.46 25.52 -41.28
CA ASN A 123 3.72 24.87 -42.57
C ASN A 123 2.78 23.69 -42.88
N ARG A 124 1.57 23.64 -42.30
CA ARG A 124 0.54 22.70 -42.78
C ARG A 124 -0.02 23.21 -44.10
N GLU A 125 0.50 22.70 -45.22
CA GLU A 125 -0.28 22.64 -46.46
C GLU A 125 -1.53 21.78 -46.17
N THR A 126 -2.70 22.41 -46.21
CA THR A 126 -3.99 21.73 -46.14
C THR A 126 -4.16 20.89 -47.41
N PRO A 127 -4.65 19.63 -47.32
CA PRO A 127 -5.06 18.88 -48.51
C PRO A 127 -6.23 19.55 -49.23
#